data_AF-A0A961NEF6-F1
#
_entry.id   AF-A0A961NEF6-F1
#
_cell.length_a   1.000
_cell.length_b   1.000
_cell.length_c   1.000
_cell.angle_alpha   90.00
_cell.angle_beta   90.00
_cell.angle_gamma   90.00
#
_symmetry.space_group_name_H-M   'P 1'
#
loop_
_entity.id
_entity.type
_entity.pdbx_description
1 polymer ?
#
loop_
_entity_poly.entity_id
_entity_poly.type
_entity_poly.pdbx_seq_one_letter_code
_entity_poly.pdbx_strand_id
1 'polypeptide(L)'
;PWTARLPRDAEPGSRRSAHDMRLSVLNYPLEGWTDAVTMNLCMGLAVNAQLAEMGQVSYQPLAEAIRKLAPIEARHAELAEEGLVRLLDEGETDAIAASVAYWRPRVAAIFGAVPQDRFAQLQAWGLRKRDNAALREAWSEALDAKLAGLGLSA
;
A
#
# COMPACT_ATOMS: atom_id res chain seq x y z
N PRO A 1 -16.89 -9.11 -14.00
CA PRO A 1 -15.68 -9.78 -13.46
C PRO A 1 -14.53 -8.82 -13.06
N TRP A 2 -14.37 -7.63 -13.67
CA TRP A 2 -13.41 -6.61 -13.19
C TRP A 2 -14.03 -5.57 -12.24
N THR A 3 -15.32 -5.25 -12.43
CA THR A 3 -16.12 -4.35 -11.59
C THR A 3 -16.61 -4.97 -10.28
N ALA A 4 -16.38 -6.28 -10.08
CA ALA A 4 -16.82 -6.95 -8.86
C ALA A 4 -16.07 -6.37 -7.65
N ARG A 5 -16.83 -5.93 -6.66
CA ARG A 5 -16.38 -5.42 -5.37
C ARG A 5 -16.99 -6.24 -4.25
N LEU A 6 -16.24 -6.39 -3.16
CA LEU A 6 -16.76 -6.84 -1.89
C LEU A 6 -17.69 -5.78 -1.28
N PRO A 7 -18.56 -6.16 -0.34
CA PRO A 7 -19.19 -5.20 0.56
C PRO A 7 -18.12 -4.34 1.27
N ARG A 8 -18.44 -3.06 1.55
CA ARG A 8 -17.49 -2.14 2.20
C ARG A 8 -17.07 -2.62 3.59
N ASP A 9 -18.02 -3.18 4.32
CA ASP A 9 -17.84 -3.77 5.65
C ASP A 9 -17.14 -5.13 5.65
N ALA A 10 -16.75 -5.66 4.48
CA ALA A 10 -15.99 -6.91 4.43
C ALA A 10 -14.66 -6.79 5.20
N GLU A 11 -14.34 -7.85 5.94
CA GLU A 11 -13.12 -7.93 6.74
C GLU A 11 -11.85 -7.74 5.88
N PRO A 12 -10.84 -7.00 6.39
CA PRO A 12 -9.55 -6.85 5.74
C PRO A 12 -8.89 -8.19 5.42
N GLY A 13 -8.28 -8.30 4.24
CA GLY A 13 -7.64 -9.54 3.79
C GLY A 13 -8.60 -10.68 3.42
N SER A 14 -9.91 -10.40 3.30
CA SER A 14 -10.92 -11.37 2.86
C SER A 14 -10.52 -12.13 1.57
N ARG A 15 -10.82 -13.43 1.56
CA ARG A 15 -10.28 -14.38 0.59
C ARG A 15 -10.82 -14.15 -0.81
N ARG A 16 -9.87 -14.22 -1.74
CA ARG A 16 -9.99 -14.14 -3.20
C ARG A 16 -11.04 -15.12 -3.75
N SER A 17 -11.65 -14.77 -4.88
CA SER A 17 -12.13 -15.82 -5.80
C SER A 17 -10.91 -16.46 -6.48
N ALA A 18 -10.94 -17.77 -6.73
CA ALA A 18 -9.79 -18.49 -7.31
C ALA A 18 -9.31 -17.94 -8.68
N HIS A 19 -10.18 -17.20 -9.37
CA HIS A 19 -9.92 -16.64 -10.69
C HIS A 19 -9.54 -15.15 -10.66
N ASP A 20 -9.51 -14.52 -9.48
CA ASP A 20 -9.10 -13.12 -9.32
C ASP A 20 -7.67 -13.04 -8.76
N MET A 21 -6.76 -12.51 -9.59
CA MET A 21 -5.34 -12.36 -9.30
C MET A 21 -4.98 -10.96 -8.79
N ARG A 22 -5.97 -10.07 -8.62
CA ARG A 22 -5.74 -8.72 -8.07
C ARG A 22 -5.31 -8.81 -6.60
N LEU A 23 -4.57 -7.80 -6.16
CA LEU A 23 -4.33 -7.58 -4.73
C LEU A 23 -5.67 -7.43 -4.00
N SER A 24 -5.78 -7.98 -2.79
CA SER A 24 -7.03 -7.98 -2.01
C SER A 24 -7.60 -6.57 -1.82
N VAL A 25 -6.75 -5.57 -1.63
CA VAL A 25 -7.12 -4.16 -1.49
C VAL A 25 -7.94 -3.62 -2.68
N LEU A 26 -7.73 -4.15 -3.89
CA LEU A 26 -8.43 -3.71 -5.11
C LEU A 26 -9.84 -4.30 -5.25
N ASN A 27 -10.25 -5.17 -4.31
CA ASN A 27 -11.58 -5.74 -4.26
C ASN A 27 -12.55 -4.94 -3.40
N TYR A 28 -12.07 -3.97 -2.61
CA TYR A 28 -12.92 -3.12 -1.79
C TYR A 28 -13.44 -1.92 -2.61
N PRO A 29 -14.66 -1.44 -2.33
CA PRO A 29 -15.23 -0.29 -3.05
C PRO A 29 -14.54 1.01 -2.62
N LEU A 30 -14.37 1.91 -3.58
CA LEU A 30 -14.04 3.32 -3.34
C LEU A 30 -15.35 4.09 -3.17
N GLU A 31 -15.52 4.82 -2.07
CA GLU A 31 -16.69 5.66 -1.82
C GLU A 31 -16.33 7.14 -1.84
N GLY A 32 -16.49 7.77 -3.00
CA GLY A 32 -16.22 9.19 -3.18
C GLY A 32 -14.74 9.51 -3.40
N TRP A 33 -14.47 10.80 -3.51
CA TRP A 33 -13.16 11.32 -3.90
C TRP A 33 -12.13 11.23 -2.77
N THR A 34 -12.50 11.65 -1.55
CA THR A 34 -11.64 11.57 -0.35
C THR A 34 -11.12 10.15 -0.11
N ASP A 35 -12.00 9.16 -0.30
CA ASP A 35 -11.66 7.75 -0.15
C ASP A 35 -10.66 7.28 -1.21
N ALA A 36 -10.85 7.69 -2.46
CA ALA A 36 -9.95 7.38 -3.56
C ALA A 36 -8.55 8.01 -3.37
N VAL A 37 -8.47 9.27 -2.93
CA VAL A 37 -7.19 9.95 -2.66
C VAL A 37 -6.48 9.30 -1.48
N THR A 38 -7.21 9.05 -0.37
CA THR A 38 -6.66 8.42 0.83
C THR A 38 -6.16 6.99 0.58
N MET A 39 -6.92 6.22 -0.21
CA MET A 39 -6.50 4.88 -0.64
C MET A 39 -5.19 4.93 -1.44
N ASN A 40 -5.07 5.89 -2.37
CA ASN A 40 -3.85 6.04 -3.17
C ASN A 40 -2.64 6.43 -2.33
N LEU A 41 -2.79 7.27 -1.30
CA LEU A 41 -1.69 7.54 -0.38
C LEU A 41 -1.28 6.27 0.37
N CYS A 42 -2.24 5.60 1.03
CA CYS A 42 -1.96 4.39 1.81
C CYS A 42 -1.28 3.31 0.96
N MET A 43 -1.85 3.03 -0.22
CA MET A 43 -1.35 2.01 -1.14
C MET A 43 -0.05 2.42 -1.81
N GLY A 44 0.10 3.68 -2.22
CA GLY A 44 1.32 4.20 -2.85
C GLY A 44 2.53 4.10 -1.93
N LEU A 45 2.37 4.43 -0.64
CA LEU A 45 3.43 4.21 0.35
C LEU A 45 3.79 2.72 0.52
N ALA A 46 2.81 1.82 0.44
CA ALA A 46 3.06 0.39 0.53
C ALA A 46 3.82 -0.15 -0.69
N VAL A 47 3.45 0.32 -1.89
CA VAL A 47 4.16 0.03 -3.14
C VAL A 47 5.59 0.57 -3.07
N ASN A 48 5.80 1.78 -2.56
CA ASN A 48 7.14 2.35 -2.40
C ASN A 48 8.03 1.46 -1.50
N ALA A 49 7.50 0.98 -0.37
CA ALA A 49 8.23 0.07 0.51
C ALA A 49 8.58 -1.26 -0.19
N GLN A 50 7.66 -1.81 -0.98
CA GLN A 50 7.89 -3.04 -1.75
C GLN A 50 8.91 -2.85 -2.88
N LEU A 51 8.83 -1.75 -3.64
CA LEU A 51 9.76 -1.48 -4.72
C LEU A 51 11.17 -1.14 -4.20
N ALA A 52 11.29 -0.47 -3.06
CA ALA A 52 12.58 -0.21 -2.41
C ALA A 52 13.30 -1.51 -2.01
N GLU A 53 12.55 -2.52 -1.59
CA GLU A 53 13.06 -3.87 -1.33
C GLU A 53 13.39 -4.61 -2.63
N MET A 54 12.44 -4.66 -3.57
CA MET A 54 12.60 -5.43 -4.81
C MET A 54 13.62 -4.82 -5.78
N GLY A 55 13.94 -3.53 -5.67
CA GLY A 55 15.01 -2.89 -6.43
C GLY A 55 16.41 -3.41 -6.06
N GLN A 56 16.51 -4.25 -5.04
CA GLN A 56 17.75 -4.82 -4.52
C GLN A 56 17.92 -6.32 -4.80
N VAL A 57 17.04 -6.91 -5.60
CA VAL A 57 17.13 -8.33 -5.96
C VAL A 57 18.41 -8.63 -6.76
N SER A 58 18.91 -9.86 -6.61
CA SER A 58 20.10 -10.37 -7.29
C SER A 58 19.93 -10.49 -8.81
N TYR A 59 18.69 -10.71 -9.29
CA TYR A 59 18.41 -10.78 -10.73
C TYR A 59 18.36 -9.38 -11.34
N GLN A 60 19.49 -8.97 -11.93
CA GLN A 60 19.74 -7.61 -12.40
C GLN A 60 18.65 -7.03 -13.34
N PRO A 61 18.12 -7.76 -14.35
CA PRO A 61 17.11 -7.20 -15.24
C PRO A 61 15.84 -6.75 -14.51
N LEU A 62 15.41 -7.50 -13.49
CA LEU A 62 14.26 -7.13 -12.66
C LEU A 62 14.59 -5.94 -11.77
N ALA A 63 15.75 -5.95 -11.10
CA ALA A 63 16.18 -4.85 -10.25
C ALA A 63 16.24 -3.52 -11.02
N GLU A 64 16.77 -3.52 -12.24
CA GLU A 64 16.85 -2.34 -13.09
C GLU A 64 15.48 -1.83 -13.54
N ALA A 65 14.57 -2.73 -13.92
CA ALA A 65 13.20 -2.36 -14.26
C ALA A 65 12.49 -1.69 -13.07
N ILE A 66 12.67 -2.25 -11.87
CA ILE A 66 12.07 -1.72 -10.63
C ILE A 66 12.66 -0.37 -10.26
N ARG A 67 13.98 -0.19 -10.37
CA ARG A 67 14.63 1.11 -10.11
C ARG A 67 14.16 2.21 -11.05
N LYS A 68 13.79 1.88 -12.29
CA LYS A 68 13.16 2.82 -13.23
C LYS A 68 11.72 3.16 -12.86
N LEU A 69 10.97 2.18 -12.31
CA LEU A 69 9.58 2.35 -11.91
C LEU A 69 9.43 3.10 -10.57
N ALA A 70 10.34 2.87 -9.63
CA ALA A 70 10.28 3.43 -8.28
C ALA A 70 10.03 4.96 -8.20
N PRO A 71 10.70 5.84 -8.97
CA PRO A 71 10.41 7.27 -8.93
C PRO A 71 9.02 7.62 -9.49
N ILE A 72 8.47 6.80 -10.39
CA ILE A 72 7.13 7.02 -10.96
C ILE A 72 6.06 6.70 -9.90
N GLU A 73 6.21 5.58 -9.20
CA GLU A 73 5.28 5.22 -8.12
C GLU A 73 5.41 6.15 -6.90
N ALA A 74 6.63 6.65 -6.63
CA ALA A 74 6.83 7.70 -5.64
C ALA A 74 5.99 8.94 -5.98
N ARG A 75 5.97 9.35 -7.25
CA ARG A 75 5.14 10.49 -7.71
C ARG A 75 3.64 10.25 -7.51
N HIS A 76 3.15 9.01 -7.64
CA HIS A 76 1.74 8.71 -7.34
C HIS A 76 1.40 8.96 -5.87
N ALA A 77 2.28 8.56 -4.94
CA ALA A 77 2.08 8.83 -3.51
C ALA A 77 2.15 10.32 -3.19
N GLU A 78 3.09 11.06 -3.80
CA GLU A 78 3.19 12.52 -3.66
C GLU A 78 1.93 13.24 -4.16
N LEU A 79 1.39 12.82 -5.31
CA LEU A 79 0.14 13.40 -5.85
C LEU A 79 -1.05 13.13 -4.92
N ALA A 80 -1.10 11.97 -4.26
CA ALA A 80 -2.13 11.67 -3.28
C ALA A 80 -1.99 12.56 -2.02
N GLU A 81 -0.76 12.79 -1.56
CA GLU A 81 -0.46 13.73 -0.46
C GLU A 81 -0.88 15.17 -0.83
N GLU A 82 -0.50 15.67 -2.02
CA GLU A 82 -0.97 16.96 -2.54
C GLU A 82 -2.52 17.02 -2.59
N GLY A 83 -3.16 15.90 -2.95
CA GLY A 83 -4.62 15.77 -2.93
C GLY A 83 -5.23 15.87 -1.54
N LEU A 84 -4.61 15.24 -0.53
CA LEU A 84 -5.07 15.34 0.86
C LEU A 84 -4.91 16.76 1.40
N VAL A 85 -3.84 17.48 1.05
CA VAL A 85 -3.68 18.89 1.42
C VAL A 85 -4.88 19.72 0.91
N ARG A 86 -5.28 19.54 -0.35
CA ARG A 86 -6.45 20.25 -0.91
C ARG A 86 -7.75 19.88 -0.20
N LEU A 87 -7.94 18.60 0.11
CA LEU A 87 -9.12 18.12 0.84
C LEU A 87 -9.18 18.71 2.26
N LEU A 88 -8.03 18.88 2.92
CA LEU A 88 -7.95 19.55 4.22
C LEU A 88 -8.37 21.03 4.11
N ASP A 89 -7.92 21.73 3.07
CA ASP A 89 -8.34 23.11 2.80
C ASP A 89 -9.85 23.23 2.53
N GLU A 90 -10.47 22.16 2.02
CA GLU A 90 -11.92 22.03 1.80
C GLU A 90 -12.69 21.61 3.06
N GLY A 91 -12.00 21.32 4.17
CA GLY A 91 -12.63 20.95 5.44
C GLY A 91 -12.92 19.45 5.61
N GLU A 92 -12.41 18.58 4.74
CA GLU A 92 -12.68 17.14 4.71
C GLU A 92 -11.90 16.33 5.77
N THR A 93 -11.48 16.96 6.88
CA THR A 93 -10.60 16.35 7.89
C THR A 93 -11.18 15.05 8.45
N ASP A 94 -12.45 15.05 8.85
CA ASP A 94 -13.12 13.87 9.41
C ASP A 94 -13.30 12.75 8.37
N ALA A 95 -13.57 13.10 7.12
CA ALA A 95 -13.71 12.16 6.03
C ALA A 95 -12.36 11.49 5.70
N ILE A 96 -11.26 12.25 5.71
CA ILE A 96 -9.91 11.70 5.54
C ILE A 96 -9.60 10.73 6.68
N ALA A 97 -9.84 11.12 7.93
CA ALA A 97 -9.59 10.25 9.09
C ALA A 97 -10.38 8.93 9.01
N ALA A 98 -11.66 9.00 8.64
CA ALA A 98 -12.49 7.81 8.43
C ALA A 98 -11.95 6.92 7.29
N SER A 99 -11.52 7.50 6.18
CA SER A 99 -10.92 6.77 5.06
C SER A 99 -9.56 6.17 5.43
N VAL A 100 -8.73 6.83 6.24
CA VAL A 100 -7.46 6.27 6.73
C VAL A 100 -7.73 5.05 7.60
N ALA A 101 -8.64 5.17 8.57
CA ALA A 101 -9.03 4.05 9.45
C ALA A 101 -9.58 2.86 8.64
N TYR A 102 -10.25 3.14 7.53
CA TYR A 102 -10.76 2.13 6.61
C TYR A 102 -9.66 1.46 5.77
N TRP A 103 -8.78 2.23 5.12
CA TRP A 103 -7.80 1.70 4.17
C TRP A 103 -6.56 1.12 4.83
N ARG A 104 -6.11 1.67 5.97
CA ARG A 104 -4.91 1.20 6.67
C ARG A 104 -4.90 -0.32 6.91
N PRO A 105 -5.90 -0.94 7.56
CA PRO A 105 -5.86 -2.39 7.78
C PRO A 105 -5.97 -3.20 6.48
N ARG A 106 -6.65 -2.69 5.46
CA ARG A 106 -6.82 -3.35 4.15
C ARG A 106 -5.54 -3.33 3.32
N VAL A 107 -4.80 -2.24 3.36
CA VAL A 107 -3.48 -2.12 2.75
C VAL A 107 -2.46 -2.93 3.54
N ALA A 108 -2.49 -2.91 4.88
CA ALA A 108 -1.60 -3.71 5.71
C ALA A 108 -1.67 -5.22 5.37
N ALA A 109 -2.85 -5.71 4.97
CA ALA A 109 -3.05 -7.10 4.58
C ALA A 109 -2.29 -7.51 3.30
N ILE A 110 -1.87 -6.58 2.43
CA ILE A 110 -1.13 -6.91 1.20
C ILE A 110 0.26 -7.46 1.50
N PHE A 111 0.86 -7.05 2.63
CA PHE A 111 2.16 -7.56 3.04
C PHE A 111 2.05 -9.04 3.34
N GLY A 112 0.99 -9.49 4.03
CA GLY A 112 0.78 -10.92 4.32
C GLY A 112 1.95 -11.58 5.07
N ALA A 113 1.87 -12.89 5.25
CA ALA A 113 2.93 -13.69 5.85
C ALA A 113 3.59 -14.58 4.79
N VAL A 114 4.91 -14.74 4.89
CA VAL A 114 5.67 -15.73 4.10
C VAL A 114 6.19 -16.78 5.08
N PRO A 115 6.00 -18.09 4.79
CA PRO A 115 6.61 -19.15 5.57
C PRO A 115 8.13 -18.95 5.72
N GLN A 116 8.66 -19.19 6.92
CA GLN A 116 10.06 -18.85 7.25
C GLN A 116 11.08 -19.58 6.37
N ASP A 117 10.80 -20.85 6.03
CA ASP A 117 11.58 -21.66 5.10
C ASP A 117 11.62 -21.04 3.70
N ARG A 118 10.47 -20.58 3.20
CA ARG A 118 10.38 -19.88 1.91
C ARG A 118 11.12 -18.54 1.95
N PHE A 119 11.00 -17.77 3.03
CA PHE A 119 11.73 -16.52 3.18
C PHE A 119 13.25 -16.75 3.18
N ALA A 120 13.74 -17.73 3.95
CA ALA A 120 15.15 -18.08 4.00
C ALA A 120 15.69 -18.51 2.62
N GLN A 121 14.90 -19.27 1.85
CA GLN A 121 15.26 -19.63 0.48
C GLN A 121 15.35 -18.39 -0.44
N LEU A 122 14.35 -17.52 -0.40
CA LEU A 122 14.36 -16.28 -1.19
C LEU A 122 15.53 -15.36 -0.83
N GLN A 123 15.91 -15.32 0.46
CA GLN A 123 17.07 -14.59 0.92
C GLN A 123 18.38 -15.20 0.42
N ALA A 124 18.52 -16.53 0.48
CA ALA A 124 19.68 -17.24 -0.06
C ALA A 124 19.86 -17.03 -1.56
N TRP A 125 18.76 -16.90 -2.32
CA TRP A 125 18.79 -16.53 -3.74
C TRP A 125 19.02 -15.03 -3.99
N GLY A 126 19.07 -14.20 -2.95
CA GLY A 126 19.19 -12.75 -3.05
C GLY A 126 17.94 -12.08 -3.64
N LEU A 127 16.79 -12.72 -3.58
CA LEU A 127 15.51 -12.18 -4.07
C LEU A 127 14.73 -11.42 -3.00
N ARG A 128 15.12 -11.55 -1.73
CA ARG A 128 14.59 -10.80 -0.58
C ARG A 128 15.71 -10.52 0.41
N LYS A 129 15.59 -9.40 1.12
CA LYS A 129 16.51 -8.95 2.18
C LYS A 129 15.76 -8.73 3.49
N ARG A 130 14.57 -8.14 3.44
CA ARG A 130 13.70 -7.88 4.60
C ARG A 130 12.43 -8.73 4.50
N ASP A 131 11.93 -9.21 5.63
CA ASP A 131 10.66 -9.95 5.66
C ASP A 131 9.45 -9.01 5.51
N ASN A 132 8.27 -9.59 5.33
CA ASN A 132 7.05 -8.81 5.12
C ASN A 132 6.61 -8.05 6.39
N ALA A 133 7.00 -8.52 7.59
CA ALA A 133 6.67 -7.84 8.83
C ALA A 133 7.45 -6.52 8.94
N ALA A 134 8.75 -6.55 8.64
CA ALA A 134 9.62 -5.38 8.60
C ALA A 134 9.21 -4.39 7.50
N LEU A 135 8.73 -4.87 6.34
CA LEU A 135 8.20 -3.99 5.30
C LEU A 135 6.88 -3.33 5.73
N ARG A 136 5.99 -4.08 6.39
CA ARG A 136 4.73 -3.56 6.92
C ARG A 136 4.99 -2.51 8.00
N GLU A 137 5.96 -2.74 8.87
CA GLU A 137 6.36 -1.78 9.90
C GLU A 137 6.89 -0.49 9.28
N ALA A 138 7.85 -0.57 8.35
CA ALA A 138 8.38 0.60 7.65
C ALA A 138 7.30 1.38 6.88
N TRP A 139 6.34 0.67 6.27
CA TRP A 139 5.19 1.30 5.64
C TRP A 139 4.30 2.03 6.66
N SER A 140 4.02 1.40 7.80
CA SER A 140 3.20 2.00 8.86
C SER A 140 3.85 3.28 9.38
N GLU A 141 5.15 3.26 9.67
CA GLU A 141 5.91 4.44 10.11
C GLU A 141 5.88 5.56 9.06
N ALA A 142 6.03 5.23 7.78
CA ALA A 142 5.96 6.20 6.71
C ALA A 142 4.57 6.83 6.58
N LEU A 143 3.51 6.04 6.73
CA LEU A 143 2.13 6.53 6.74
C LEU A 143 1.87 7.43 7.95
N ASP A 144 2.27 7.01 9.14
CA ASP A 144 2.11 7.77 10.38
C ASP A 144 2.85 9.12 10.27
N ALA A 145 4.07 9.14 9.73
CA ALA A 145 4.83 10.36 9.50
C ALA A 145 4.14 11.31 8.50
N LYS A 146 3.55 10.77 7.43
CA LYS A 146 2.82 11.56 6.42
C LYS A 146 1.55 12.18 7.02
N LEU A 147 0.77 11.40 7.76
CA LEU A 147 -0.43 11.87 8.44
C LEU A 147 -0.10 12.94 9.49
N ALA A 148 0.94 12.72 10.30
CA ALA A 148 1.40 13.70 11.28
C ALA A 148 1.85 15.02 10.62
N GLY A 149 2.54 14.95 9.48
CA GLY A 149 2.93 16.13 8.70
C GLY A 149 1.74 16.94 8.15
N LEU A 150 0.58 16.29 7.97
CA LEU A 150 -0.67 16.90 7.55
C LEU A 150 -1.56 17.35 8.74
N GLY A 151 -1.09 17.17 9.98
CA GLY A 151 -1.88 17.48 11.18
C GLY A 151 -3.01 16.47 11.46
N LEU A 152 -2.97 15.29 10.83
CA LEU A 152 -3.92 14.21 11.02
C LEU A 152 -3.41 13.22 12.08
N SER A 153 -4.30 12.73 12.93
CA SER A 153 -4.00 11.63 13.85
C SER A 153 -4.05 10.28 13.12
N ALA A 154 -3.09 9.40 13.44
CA ALA A 154 -2.94 8.06 12.88
C ALA A 154 -3.94 7.02 13.42
#